data_AF-A0A3D6B8G0-F1
#
_entry.id   AF-A0A3D6B8G0-F1
#
_cell.length_a   1.000
_cell.length_b   1.000
_cell.length_c   1.000
_cell.angle_alpha   90.00
_cell.angle_beta   90.00
_cell.angle_gamma   90.00
#
_symmetry.space_group_name_H-M   'P 1'
#
loop_
_entity.id
_entity.type
_entity.pdbx_description
1 polymer ?
#
loop_
_entity_poly.entity_id
_entity_poly.type
_entity_poly.pdbx_seq_one_letter_code
_entity_poly.pdbx_strand_id
1 'polypeptide(L)'
;MKKNYFIAAVILLIAGLSFTGCNNKENAKDNVEQANQDMINAQLQFEKDWQQFKSDAELRINENQQKIDDFKTAMKSTSTRFKAKYENEVLTLEQKNIELKKKLNDFKYERKENWEEFKTTFNNDMDALGNALNDIFSKKN
;
A
#
# COMPACT_ATOMS: atom_id res chain seq x y z
N MET A 1 0.82 28.88 -10.11
CA MET A 1 1.98 28.32 -9.38
C MET A 1 2.10 29.02 -8.05
N LYS A 2 1.86 28.31 -6.94
CA LYS A 2 2.27 28.75 -5.60
C LYS A 2 2.77 27.51 -4.86
N LYS A 3 4.07 27.50 -4.58
CA LYS A 3 4.74 26.54 -3.71
C LYS A 3 4.32 26.88 -2.28
N ASN A 4 3.72 25.94 -1.56
CA ASN A 4 3.52 26.10 -0.13
C ASN A 4 4.27 25.00 0.62
N TYR A 5 5.05 25.46 1.58
CA TYR A 5 6.14 24.79 2.26
C TYR A 5 5.65 23.72 3.23
N PHE A 6 6.45 22.66 3.36
CA PHE A 6 6.34 21.62 4.38
C PHE A 6 6.23 22.24 5.78
N ILE A 7 5.19 21.88 6.52
CA ILE A 7 5.15 22.03 7.98
C ILE A 7 5.29 20.62 8.55
N ALA A 8 6.52 20.18 8.75
CA ALA A 8 6.83 19.12 9.70
C ALA A 8 7.25 19.82 10.99
N ALA A 9 6.28 20.10 11.86
CA ALA A 9 6.55 20.63 13.19
C ALA A 9 6.85 19.44 14.13
N VAL A 10 8.11 19.01 14.18
CA VAL A 10 8.59 18.22 15.32
C VAL A 10 9.08 19.21 16.37
N ILE A 11 8.20 19.59 17.29
CA ILE A 11 8.57 20.37 18.46
C ILE A 11 9.23 19.40 19.45
N LEU A 12 10.56 19.42 19.50
CA LEU A 12 11.32 18.95 20.66
C LEU A 12 12.00 20.16 21.30
N LEU A 13 11.26 20.84 22.16
CA LEU A 13 11.80 21.75 23.17
C LEU A 13 11.40 21.22 24.54
N ILE A 14 12.23 20.34 25.11
CA ILE A 14 12.24 20.17 26.56
C ILE A 14 13.24 21.20 27.08
N ALA A 15 12.71 22.39 27.38
CA ALA A 15 13.42 23.39 28.15
C ALA A 15 13.73 22.82 29.54
N GLY A 16 15.00 22.69 29.86
CA GLY A 16 15.45 22.32 31.20
C GLY A 16 15.21 23.47 32.18
N LEU A 17 14.44 23.20 33.24
CA LEU A 17 14.50 23.93 34.50
C LEU A 17 14.36 22.95 35.68
N SER A 18 15.53 22.52 36.18
CA SER A 18 15.99 22.48 37.57
C SER A 18 15.24 21.74 38.71
N PHE A 19 16.07 20.92 39.38
CA PHE A 19 16.09 20.53 40.81
C PHE A 19 15.17 19.40 41.33
N THR A 20 15.71 18.17 41.40
CA THR A 20 16.18 17.50 42.64
C THR A 20 16.93 16.19 42.30
N GLY A 21 18.11 15.96 42.89
CA GLY A 21 18.73 14.63 43.00
C GLY A 21 19.56 14.13 41.79
N CYS A 22 20.86 14.45 41.76
CA CYS A 22 21.80 13.95 40.76
C CYS A 22 22.27 12.53 41.12
N ASN A 23 21.73 11.49 40.48
CA ASN A 23 22.39 10.18 40.35
C ASN A 23 22.04 9.38 39.08
N ASN A 24 21.27 9.94 38.13
CA ASN A 24 20.71 9.18 36.98
C ASN A 24 21.09 9.74 35.60
N LYS A 25 22.22 10.47 35.48
CA LYS A 25 22.66 11.03 34.17
C LYS A 25 23.07 9.94 33.16
N GLU A 26 23.49 8.78 33.64
CA GLU A 26 23.88 7.62 32.81
C GLU A 26 22.62 6.94 32.26
N ASN A 27 21.67 6.57 33.13
CA ASN A 27 20.35 6.02 32.75
C ASN A 27 19.59 6.90 31.75
N ALA A 28 19.64 8.23 31.89
CA ALA A 28 18.96 9.14 30.97
C ALA A 28 19.61 9.18 29.57
N LYS A 29 20.94 9.04 29.47
CA LYS A 29 21.65 8.96 28.19
C LYS A 29 21.42 7.61 27.52
N ASP A 30 21.52 6.53 28.28
CA ASP A 30 21.31 5.16 27.79
C ASP A 30 19.88 4.98 27.25
N ASN A 31 18.88 5.51 27.96
CA ASN A 31 17.49 5.48 27.50
C ASN A 31 17.27 6.26 26.20
N VAL A 32 17.98 7.39 26.01
CA VAL A 32 17.88 8.18 24.77
C VAL A 32 18.59 7.47 23.62
N GLU A 33 19.75 6.87 23.86
CA GLU A 33 20.48 6.09 22.85
C GLU A 33 19.69 4.85 22.43
N GLN A 34 19.12 4.11 23.40
CA GLN A 34 18.27 2.97 23.13
C GLN A 34 17.01 3.37 22.36
N ALA A 35 16.32 4.44 22.76
CA ALA A 35 15.15 4.95 22.03
C ALA A 35 15.49 5.37 20.59
N ASN A 36 16.68 5.94 20.35
CA ASN A 36 17.16 6.27 19.01
C ASN A 36 17.42 5.01 18.17
N GLN A 37 18.06 3.98 18.74
CA GLN A 37 18.31 2.71 18.06
C GLN A 37 17.00 1.99 17.74
N ASP A 38 16.06 1.94 18.68
CA ASP A 38 14.74 1.34 18.50
C ASP A 38 13.96 2.07 17.40
N MET A 39 14.05 3.40 17.35
CA MET A 39 13.46 4.20 16.28
C MET A 39 14.07 3.88 14.90
N ILE A 40 15.41 3.83 14.80
CA ILE A 40 16.11 3.48 13.54
C ILE A 40 15.72 2.07 13.09
N ASN A 41 15.74 1.10 14.00
CA ASN A 41 15.37 -0.28 13.69
C ASN A 41 13.92 -0.40 13.25
N ALA A 42 12.99 0.30 13.91
CA ALA A 42 11.59 0.34 13.52
C ALA A 42 11.39 0.94 12.13
N GLN A 43 12.16 1.97 11.75
CA GLN A 43 12.12 2.57 10.42
C GLN A 43 12.67 1.62 9.36
N LEU A 44 13.78 0.93 9.64
CA LEU A 44 14.39 -0.04 8.71
C LEU A 44 13.49 -1.26 8.47
N GLN A 45 12.82 -1.76 9.50
CA GLN A 45 11.88 -2.88 9.35
C GLN A 45 10.68 -2.46 8.51
N PHE A 46 10.11 -1.29 8.80
CA PHE A 46 8.99 -0.77 8.05
C PHE A 46 9.33 -0.53 6.57
N GLU A 47 10.55 -0.10 6.24
CA GLU A 47 11.02 0.02 4.85
C GLU A 47 10.99 -1.32 4.13
N LYS A 48 11.56 -2.35 4.76
CA LYS A 48 11.61 -3.69 4.20
C LYS A 48 10.20 -4.23 3.97
N ASP A 49 9.32 -4.08 4.95
CA ASP A 49 7.93 -4.53 4.87
C ASP A 49 7.18 -3.83 3.73
N TRP A 50 7.37 -2.52 3.58
CA TRP A 50 6.77 -1.75 2.48
C TRP A 50 7.31 -2.18 1.11
N GLN A 51 8.63 -2.31 0.96
CA GLN A 51 9.23 -2.70 -0.34
C GLN A 51 8.77 -4.10 -0.75
N GLN A 52 8.74 -5.05 0.19
CA GLN A 52 8.25 -6.40 -0.07
C GLN A 52 6.77 -6.37 -0.49
N PHE A 53 5.92 -5.69 0.29
CA PHE A 53 4.51 -5.56 -0.03
C PHE A 53 4.28 -4.91 -1.40
N LYS A 54 5.03 -3.84 -1.72
CA LYS A 54 4.89 -3.13 -2.99
C LYS A 54 5.25 -4.05 -4.16
N SER A 55 6.35 -4.78 -4.06
CA SER A 55 6.75 -5.76 -5.07
C SER A 55 5.66 -6.83 -5.27
N ASP A 56 5.14 -7.40 -4.19
CA ASP A 56 4.10 -8.43 -4.26
C ASP A 56 2.79 -7.89 -4.84
N ALA A 57 2.42 -6.66 -4.47
CA ALA A 57 1.24 -5.97 -5.01
C ALA A 57 1.40 -5.68 -6.51
N GLU A 58 2.55 -5.20 -6.96
CA GLU A 58 2.84 -4.96 -8.38
C GLU A 58 2.76 -6.25 -9.19
N LEU A 59 3.31 -7.35 -8.68
CA LEU A 59 3.21 -8.66 -9.31
C LEU A 59 1.74 -9.07 -9.50
N ARG A 60 0.93 -9.01 -8.44
CA ARG A 60 -0.49 -9.39 -8.49
C ARG A 60 -1.31 -8.50 -9.42
N ILE A 61 -1.02 -7.19 -9.47
CA ILE A 61 -1.67 -6.25 -10.41
C ILE A 61 -1.35 -6.63 -11.86
N ASN A 62 -0.09 -6.99 -12.14
CA ASN A 62 0.32 -7.37 -13.48
C ASN A 62 -0.31 -8.70 -13.91
N GLU A 63 -0.39 -9.69 -13.01
CA GLU A 63 -1.08 -10.95 -13.25
C GLU A 63 -2.58 -10.73 -13.53
N ASN A 64 -3.23 -9.86 -12.76
CA ASN A 64 -4.62 -9.49 -12.99
C ASN A 64 -4.81 -8.79 -14.34
N GLN A 65 -3.89 -7.90 -14.74
CA GLN A 65 -3.94 -7.27 -16.05
C GLN A 65 -3.80 -8.28 -17.18
N GLN A 66 -2.86 -9.21 -17.06
CA GLN A 66 -2.67 -10.28 -18.05
C GLN A 66 -3.95 -11.12 -18.21
N LYS A 67 -4.58 -11.51 -17.09
CA LYS A 67 -5.88 -12.18 -17.12
C LYS A 67 -6.92 -11.32 -17.86
N ILE A 68 -7.04 -10.04 -17.56
CA ILE A 68 -8.01 -9.17 -18.24
C ILE A 68 -7.76 -9.14 -19.76
N ASP A 69 -6.49 -9.01 -20.18
CA ASP A 69 -6.11 -8.95 -21.59
C ASP A 69 -6.36 -10.26 -22.34
N ASP A 70 -6.10 -11.40 -21.68
CA ASP A 70 -6.40 -12.73 -22.20
C ASP A 70 -7.90 -12.94 -22.39
N PHE A 71 -8.71 -12.51 -21.42
CA PHE A 71 -10.17 -12.61 -21.53
C PHE A 71 -10.71 -11.71 -22.65
N LYS A 72 -10.24 -10.45 -22.74
CA LYS A 72 -10.58 -9.54 -23.85
C LYS A 72 -10.22 -10.13 -25.21
N THR A 73 -9.07 -10.79 -25.31
CA THR A 73 -8.64 -11.45 -26.55
C THR A 73 -9.56 -12.62 -26.89
N ALA A 74 -9.88 -13.49 -25.91
CA ALA A 74 -10.82 -14.58 -26.10
C ALA A 74 -12.20 -14.09 -26.52
N MET A 75 -12.69 -12.99 -25.94
CA MET A 75 -13.98 -12.40 -26.32
C MET A 75 -14.04 -12.04 -27.80
N LYS A 76 -12.94 -11.59 -28.44
CA LYS A 76 -12.93 -11.20 -29.86
C LYS A 76 -13.41 -12.33 -30.79
N SER A 77 -13.10 -13.58 -30.46
CA SER A 77 -13.52 -14.77 -31.21
C SER A 77 -14.87 -15.37 -30.78
N THR A 78 -15.54 -14.79 -29.78
CA THR A 78 -16.86 -15.28 -29.31
C THR A 78 -18.04 -14.59 -30.00
N SER A 79 -19.25 -15.12 -29.79
CA SER A 79 -20.50 -14.55 -30.32
C SER A 79 -20.76 -13.12 -29.82
N THR A 80 -21.48 -12.32 -30.63
CA THR A 80 -21.89 -10.95 -30.25
C THR A 80 -22.70 -10.92 -28.95
N ARG A 81 -23.52 -11.95 -28.70
CA ARG A 81 -24.28 -12.08 -27.44
C ARG A 81 -23.36 -12.24 -26.23
N PHE A 82 -22.31 -13.05 -26.36
CA PHE A 82 -21.33 -13.24 -25.29
C PHE A 82 -20.57 -11.94 -25.03
N LYS A 83 -20.12 -11.25 -26.10
CA LYS A 83 -19.45 -9.95 -26.00
C LYS A 83 -20.30 -8.94 -25.22
N ALA A 84 -21.54 -8.71 -25.65
CA ALA A 84 -22.45 -7.77 -25.02
C ALA A 84 -22.76 -8.10 -23.55
N LYS A 85 -22.73 -9.39 -23.17
CA LYS A 85 -22.97 -9.82 -21.79
C LYS A 85 -21.82 -9.45 -20.85
N TYR A 86 -20.57 -9.57 -21.29
CA TYR A 86 -19.40 -9.48 -20.41
C TYR A 86 -18.53 -8.23 -20.61
N GLU A 87 -18.78 -7.43 -21.66
CA GLU A 87 -17.98 -6.23 -21.96
C GLU A 87 -17.91 -5.24 -20.78
N ASN A 88 -19.06 -4.91 -20.19
CA ASN A 88 -19.11 -4.00 -19.04
C ASN A 88 -18.41 -4.57 -17.79
N GLU A 89 -18.52 -5.89 -17.58
CA GLU A 89 -17.89 -6.56 -16.44
C GLU A 89 -16.36 -6.49 -16.57
N VAL A 90 -15.83 -6.80 -17.76
CA VAL A 90 -14.39 -6.72 -18.03
C VAL A 90 -13.84 -5.30 -17.87
N LEU A 91 -14.55 -4.30 -18.38
CA LEU A 91 -14.17 -2.89 -18.20
C LEU A 91 -14.15 -2.50 -16.72
N THR A 92 -15.11 -3.00 -15.93
CA THR A 92 -15.15 -2.76 -14.48
C THR A 92 -13.96 -3.40 -13.77
N LEU A 93 -13.58 -4.63 -14.15
CA LEU A 93 -12.43 -5.32 -13.56
C LEU A 93 -11.11 -4.62 -13.91
N GLU A 94 -10.97 -4.13 -15.14
CA GLU A 94 -9.83 -3.32 -15.57
C GLU A 94 -9.72 -2.01 -14.80
N GLN A 95 -10.83 -1.30 -14.64
CA GLN A 95 -10.86 -0.06 -13.89
C GLN A 95 -10.44 -0.28 -12.43
N LYS A 96 -10.91 -1.35 -11.79
CA LYS A 96 -10.47 -1.73 -10.43
C LYS A 96 -8.98 -2.05 -10.35
N ASN A 97 -8.42 -2.72 -11.35
CA ASN A 97 -6.98 -3.02 -11.40
C ASN A 97 -6.14 -1.73 -11.52
N ILE A 98 -6.59 -0.78 -12.35
CA ILE A 98 -5.99 0.56 -12.49
C ILE A 98 -6.07 1.33 -11.16
N GLU A 99 -7.20 1.28 -10.48
CA GLU A 99 -7.40 1.93 -9.18
C GLU A 99 -6.48 1.35 -8.11
N LEU A 100 -6.28 0.03 -8.08
CA LEU A 100 -5.30 -0.61 -7.17
C LEU A 100 -3.89 -0.14 -7.47
N LYS A 101 -3.48 -0.09 -8.74
CA LYS A 101 -2.18 0.46 -9.13
C LYS A 101 -1.99 1.90 -8.69
N LYS A 102 -3.04 2.73 -8.84
CA LYS A 102 -3.01 4.11 -8.36
C LYS A 102 -2.90 4.18 -6.84
N LYS A 103 -3.72 3.41 -6.12
CA LYS A 103 -3.71 3.34 -4.65
C LYS A 103 -2.34 2.93 -4.10
N LEU A 104 -1.66 1.99 -4.77
CA LEU A 104 -0.30 1.58 -4.41
C LEU A 104 0.72 2.72 -4.59
N ASN A 105 0.65 3.44 -5.71
CA ASN A 105 1.57 4.54 -6.03
C ASN A 105 1.32 5.80 -5.21
N ASP A 106 0.07 6.07 -4.85
CA ASP A 106 -0.32 7.25 -4.08
C ASP A 106 -0.06 7.09 -2.57
N PHE A 107 0.16 5.86 -2.10
CA PHE A 107 0.47 5.62 -0.68
C PHE A 107 1.83 6.22 -0.32
N LYS A 108 1.77 7.23 0.54
CA LYS A 108 2.97 7.86 1.09
C LYS A 108 3.48 7.02 2.24
N TYR A 109 4.57 6.32 1.93
CA TYR A 109 5.32 5.47 2.84
C TYR A 109 5.75 6.15 4.16
N GLU A 110 5.82 7.48 4.24
CA GLU A 110 6.30 8.20 5.45
C GLU A 110 5.44 8.06 6.72
N ARG A 111 4.25 7.43 6.67
CA ARG A 111 3.31 7.37 7.81
C ARG A 111 2.96 5.93 8.21
N LYS A 112 3.71 5.40 9.19
CA LYS A 112 3.46 4.09 9.81
C LYS A 112 2.04 3.96 10.38
N GLU A 113 1.47 5.06 10.88
CA GLU A 113 0.14 5.09 11.54
C GLU A 113 -1.00 4.57 10.66
N ASN A 114 -0.88 4.64 9.33
CA ASN A 114 -1.91 4.18 8.40
C ASN A 114 -1.51 2.91 7.63
N TRP A 115 -0.38 2.30 7.98
CA TRP A 115 0.17 1.18 7.22
C TRP A 115 -0.72 -0.06 7.28
N GLU A 116 -1.09 -0.49 8.48
CA GLU A 116 -1.87 -1.72 8.68
C GLU A 116 -3.27 -1.62 8.07
N GLU A 117 -3.91 -0.44 8.20
CA GLU A 117 -5.21 -0.18 7.56
C GLU A 117 -5.06 -0.22 6.04
N PHE A 118 -4.09 0.49 5.48
CA PHE A 118 -3.82 0.48 4.05
C PHE A 118 -3.58 -0.94 3.52
N LYS A 119 -2.69 -1.70 4.17
CA LYS A 119 -2.34 -3.07 3.80
C LYS A 119 -3.57 -3.98 3.83
N THR A 120 -4.39 -3.88 4.87
CA THR A 120 -5.62 -4.66 5.02
C THR A 120 -6.61 -4.34 3.91
N THR A 121 -6.95 -3.05 3.72
CA THR A 121 -7.92 -2.66 2.68
C THR A 121 -7.42 -3.01 1.29
N PHE A 122 -6.14 -2.73 1.00
CA PHE A 122 -5.55 -3.05 -0.30
C PHE A 122 -5.60 -4.55 -0.62
N ASN A 123 -5.26 -5.41 0.35
CA ASN A 123 -5.33 -6.85 0.16
C ASN A 123 -6.77 -7.32 -0.06
N ASN A 124 -7.74 -6.80 0.71
CA ASN A 124 -9.14 -7.13 0.51
C ASN A 124 -9.63 -6.75 -0.90
N ASP A 125 -9.27 -5.55 -1.38
CA ASP A 125 -9.62 -5.09 -2.73
C ASP A 125 -8.97 -5.99 -3.80
N MET A 126 -7.71 -6.37 -3.60
CA MET A 126 -6.97 -7.25 -4.50
C MET A 126 -7.55 -8.67 -4.55
N ASP A 127 -7.93 -9.22 -3.40
CA ASP A 127 -8.55 -10.55 -3.30
C ASP A 127 -9.94 -10.55 -3.95
N ALA A 128 -10.74 -9.50 -3.71
CA ALA A 128 -12.04 -9.34 -4.34
C ALA A 128 -11.92 -9.25 -5.87
N LEU A 129 -10.94 -8.50 -6.39
CA LEU A 129 -10.65 -8.44 -7.82
C LEU A 129 -10.21 -9.81 -8.37
N GLY A 130 -9.29 -10.48 -7.69
CA GLY A 130 -8.80 -11.80 -8.09
C GLY A 130 -9.93 -12.84 -8.16
N ASN A 131 -10.83 -12.85 -7.18
CA ASN A 131 -12.00 -13.71 -7.17
C ASN A 131 -12.95 -13.41 -8.33
N ALA A 132 -13.27 -12.13 -8.57
CA ALA A 132 -14.14 -11.74 -9.68
C ALA A 132 -13.53 -12.09 -11.05
N LEU A 133 -12.20 -11.97 -11.19
CA LEU A 133 -11.49 -12.43 -12.38
C LEU A 133 -11.61 -13.95 -12.55
N ASN A 134 -11.38 -14.74 -11.51
CA ASN A 134 -11.54 -16.19 -11.61
C ASN A 134 -12.98 -16.58 -11.99
N ASP A 135 -13.97 -15.87 -11.45
CA ASP A 135 -15.39 -16.11 -11.72
C ASP A 135 -15.76 -15.82 -13.19
N ILE A 136 -15.33 -14.69 -13.75
CA ILE A 136 -15.59 -14.37 -15.15
C ILE A 136 -14.83 -15.31 -16.09
N PHE A 137 -13.61 -15.70 -15.74
CA PHE A 137 -12.82 -16.66 -16.50
C PHE A 137 -13.46 -18.04 -16.57
N SER A 138 -14.14 -18.47 -15.49
CA SER A 138 -14.91 -19.71 -15.50
C SER A 138 -16.03 -19.71 -16.55
N LYS A 139 -16.53 -18.54 -16.96
CA LYS A 139 -17.61 -18.41 -17.96
C LYS A 139 -17.14 -18.59 -19.41
N LYS A 140 -15.83 -18.66 -19.62
CA LYS A 140 -15.22 -18.98 -20.93
C LYS A 140 -15.44 -20.45 -21.31
N ASN A 141 -15.61 -21.33 -20.32
CA ASN A 141 -15.76 -22.77 -20.49
C ASN A 141 -17.21 -23.19 -20.73
#